data_AF-A0A2I0NJT8-F1
#
_entry.id   AF-A0A2I0NJT8-F1
#
_cell.length_a   1.000
_cell.length_b   1.000
_cell.length_c   1.000
_cell.angle_alpha   90.00
_cell.angle_beta   90.00
_cell.angle_gamma   90.00
#
_symmetry.space_group_name_H-M   'P 1'
#
loop_
_entity.id
_entity.type
_entity.pdbx_description
1 polymer ?
#
loop_
_entity_poly.entity_id
_entity_poly.type
_entity_poly.pdbx_seq_one_letter_code
_entity_poly.pdbx_strand_id
1 'polypeptide(L)'
;MWVDPFPDFNPVKPLFICILANTETAKIPNISAAGKSPELTDYTPAADAELVETGNAISLKEPAMCPSGAPTPAILTRAAVLLTGIPCIYVDAGLNVKPKVPFVDLNGSPGGDIRTGKAVVDAAGIYESARMFGKSIGKLSDCVIIGESVPGGTTTALGVMRALGYDGRVSSSFPDNPVGIKDAVVNEGMNNAGISFGSLENDPMRAVQCLGDPMMPAAAGLVDGLGVKTVLAGGTQMVSVLSIIKALGLKRDVSIATTRYVADDPTANFREMTDKLGFRAYAADPGFGTSRVKGLKMYEKGDVKEGVGAGGAMFAAAMMGISQKEFREKVEEVYESTFLNKNA
;
A
#
# COMPACT_ATOMS: atom_id res chain seq x y z
N MET A 1 18.37 -12.10 10.73
CA MET A 1 17.47 -11.53 9.70
C MET A 1 16.44 -10.66 10.42
N TRP A 2 15.99 -9.57 9.82
CA TRP A 2 15.18 -8.52 10.48
C TRP A 2 13.72 -8.50 10.00
N VAL A 3 13.22 -9.69 9.68
CA VAL A 3 11.87 -9.99 9.22
C VAL A 3 11.34 -11.12 10.10
N ASP A 4 10.11 -10.96 10.59
CA ASP A 4 9.43 -11.92 11.46
C ASP A 4 8.06 -12.34 10.88
N PRO A 5 7.73 -13.65 10.82
CA PRO A 5 8.62 -14.78 11.04
C PRO A 5 9.71 -14.88 9.97
N PHE A 6 10.71 -15.73 10.20
CA PHE A 6 11.74 -16.00 9.20
C PHE A 6 11.10 -16.56 7.91
N PRO A 7 11.23 -15.87 6.76
CA PRO A 7 10.59 -16.30 5.53
C PRO A 7 11.39 -17.38 4.80
N ASP A 8 10.67 -18.36 4.26
CA ASP A 8 11.21 -19.32 3.29
C ASP A 8 11.07 -18.75 1.87
N PHE A 9 11.94 -17.79 1.55
CA PHE A 9 11.82 -16.94 0.37
C PHE A 9 13.20 -16.63 -0.22
N ASN A 10 13.50 -17.18 -1.40
CA ASN A 10 14.78 -16.99 -2.11
C ASN A 10 14.53 -16.68 -3.60
N PRO A 11 14.18 -15.42 -3.94
CA PRO A 11 13.86 -15.03 -5.32
C PRO A 11 15.16 -14.80 -6.10
N VAL A 12 15.21 -15.27 -7.35
CA VAL A 12 16.34 -15.07 -8.26
C VAL A 12 16.14 -13.82 -9.12
N LYS A 13 14.90 -13.53 -9.52
CA LYS A 13 14.53 -12.37 -10.35
C LYS A 13 13.33 -11.64 -9.76
N PRO A 14 13.46 -11.11 -8.52
CA PRO A 14 12.40 -10.33 -7.91
C PRO A 14 12.08 -9.08 -8.73
N LEU A 15 10.80 -8.73 -8.79
CA LEU A 15 10.29 -7.49 -9.36
C LEU A 15 9.43 -6.77 -8.33
N PHE A 16 9.58 -5.46 -8.22
CA PHE A 16 8.70 -4.62 -7.42
C PHE A 16 7.71 -3.88 -8.32
N ILE A 17 6.43 -3.95 -7.98
CA ILE A 17 5.36 -3.21 -8.64
C ILE A 17 4.70 -2.31 -7.60
N CYS A 18 4.54 -1.01 -7.89
CA CYS A 18 3.79 -0.11 -7.04
C CYS A 18 2.52 0.36 -7.76
N ILE A 19 1.36 0.02 -7.21
CA ILE A 19 0.07 0.45 -7.75
C ILE A 19 -0.29 1.82 -7.18
N LEU A 20 -0.60 2.75 -8.05
CA LEU A 20 -0.90 4.13 -7.74
C LEU A 20 -2.39 4.38 -8.04
N ALA A 21 -3.12 4.94 -7.08
CA ALA A 21 -4.51 5.33 -7.28
C ALA A 21 -4.90 6.49 -6.36
N ASN A 22 -5.94 7.22 -6.76
CA ASN A 22 -6.61 8.20 -5.91
C ASN A 22 -8.02 7.74 -5.55
N THR A 23 -8.54 8.26 -4.45
CA THR A 23 -9.96 8.23 -4.11
C THR A 23 -10.38 9.58 -3.53
N GLU A 24 -11.56 10.08 -3.93
CA GLU A 24 -12.14 11.29 -3.34
C GLU A 24 -12.43 11.12 -1.83
N THR A 25 -12.51 9.87 -1.34
CA THR A 25 -12.58 9.56 0.10
C THR A 25 -11.40 10.16 0.88
N ALA A 26 -10.23 10.31 0.24
CA ALA A 26 -9.06 10.94 0.85
C ALA A 26 -9.28 12.42 1.21
N LYS A 27 -10.24 13.08 0.55
CA LYS A 27 -10.54 14.51 0.75
C LYS A 27 -11.46 14.76 1.94
N ILE A 28 -12.03 13.72 2.54
CA ILE A 28 -12.82 13.84 3.76
C ILE A 28 -11.88 14.27 4.89
N PRO A 29 -12.18 15.38 5.60
CA PRO A 29 -11.33 15.87 6.68
C PRO A 29 -11.02 14.80 7.72
N ASN A 30 -9.75 14.73 8.15
CA ASN A 30 -9.25 13.80 9.16
C ASN A 30 -9.32 12.30 8.82
N ILE A 31 -9.50 11.93 7.53
CA ILE A 31 -9.40 10.52 7.10
C ILE A 31 -7.98 10.09 6.77
N SER A 32 -7.19 10.96 6.14
CA SER A 32 -5.87 10.65 5.61
C SER A 32 -4.84 11.67 6.08
N ALA A 33 -3.66 11.20 6.50
CA ALA A 33 -2.49 12.06 6.70
C ALA A 33 -1.53 12.04 5.48
N ALA A 34 -1.89 11.28 4.44
CA ALA A 34 -1.11 11.18 3.21
C ALA A 34 -1.33 12.46 2.38
N GLY A 35 -0.40 13.41 2.51
CA GLY A 35 -0.50 14.76 1.95
C GLY A 35 -0.76 15.81 3.03
N LYS A 36 -0.17 17.01 2.88
CA LYS A 36 -0.30 18.10 3.88
C LYS A 36 -1.72 18.70 3.92
N SER A 37 -2.55 18.48 2.90
CA SER A 37 -3.95 18.91 2.82
C SER A 37 -4.75 17.96 1.91
N PRO A 38 -6.10 17.98 1.99
CA PRO A 38 -6.98 17.23 1.08
C PRO A 38 -6.67 17.44 -0.42
N GLU A 39 -6.25 18.62 -0.83
CA GLU A 39 -5.94 18.91 -2.24
C GLU A 39 -4.60 18.30 -2.67
N LEU A 40 -3.67 18.13 -1.72
CA LEU A 40 -2.35 17.54 -1.98
C LEU A 40 -2.39 16.01 -2.01
N THR A 41 -3.50 15.38 -1.60
CA THR A 41 -3.66 13.92 -1.72
C THR A 41 -3.63 13.49 -3.19
N ASP A 42 -4.12 14.34 -4.11
CA ASP A 42 -4.15 14.04 -5.56
C ASP A 42 -2.74 13.86 -6.16
N TYR A 43 -1.74 14.53 -5.58
CA TYR A 43 -0.36 14.51 -6.05
C TYR A 43 0.51 13.47 -5.34
N THR A 44 0.05 12.94 -4.21
CA THR A 44 0.87 12.11 -3.33
C THR A 44 1.34 10.82 -4.02
N PRO A 45 0.49 10.02 -4.68
CA PRO A 45 0.94 8.82 -5.38
C PRO A 45 1.97 9.09 -6.48
N ALA A 46 1.78 10.18 -7.24
CA ALA A 46 2.72 10.58 -8.28
C ALA A 46 4.08 10.99 -7.68
N ALA A 47 4.05 11.81 -6.64
CA ALA A 47 5.24 12.26 -5.94
C ALA A 47 6.01 11.12 -5.26
N ASP A 48 5.31 10.13 -4.70
CA ASP A 48 5.94 8.95 -4.09
C ASP A 48 6.63 8.09 -5.15
N ALA A 49 5.98 7.84 -6.30
CA ALA A 49 6.59 7.11 -7.42
C ALA A 49 7.84 7.82 -7.97
N GLU A 50 7.74 9.13 -8.20
CA GLU A 50 8.86 9.96 -8.65
C GLU A 50 10.02 9.96 -7.65
N LEU A 51 9.72 9.99 -6.35
CA LEU A 51 10.73 9.90 -5.30
C LEU A 51 11.41 8.55 -5.34
N VAL A 52 10.67 7.44 -5.36
CA VAL A 52 11.25 6.08 -5.39
C VAL A 52 12.21 5.96 -6.57
N GLU A 53 11.80 6.43 -7.75
CA GLU A 53 12.59 6.32 -8.98
C GLU A 53 13.79 7.28 -9.00
N THR A 54 13.54 8.58 -8.80
CA THR A 54 14.53 9.64 -9.11
C THR A 54 15.19 10.24 -7.88
N GLY A 55 14.61 10.01 -6.69
CA GLY A 55 15.01 10.64 -5.43
C GLY A 55 14.35 11.99 -5.18
N ASN A 56 13.52 12.45 -6.13
CA ASN A 56 12.84 13.73 -6.09
C ASN A 56 11.34 13.55 -6.33
N ALA A 57 10.51 14.17 -5.49
CA ALA A 57 9.12 14.46 -5.84
C ALA A 57 9.11 15.61 -6.86
N ILE A 58 8.66 15.37 -8.09
CA ILE A 58 8.69 16.34 -9.21
C ILE A 58 7.31 17.00 -9.38
N SER A 59 6.25 16.29 -9.01
CA SER A 59 4.87 16.76 -9.02
C SER A 59 4.49 17.53 -7.75
N LEU A 60 5.29 17.40 -6.69
CA LEU A 60 5.22 18.22 -5.47
C LEU A 60 6.55 18.92 -5.22
N LYS A 61 6.53 20.21 -4.85
CA LYS A 61 7.76 20.98 -4.55
C LYS A 61 8.60 20.33 -3.44
N GLU A 62 7.92 19.76 -2.45
CA GLU A 62 8.53 19.06 -1.33
C GLU A 62 7.88 17.68 -1.18
N PRO A 63 8.67 16.63 -0.95
CA PRO A 63 8.14 15.33 -0.57
C PRO A 63 7.29 15.41 0.69
N ALA A 64 6.33 14.49 0.82
CA ALA A 64 5.43 14.47 1.97
C ALA A 64 6.20 14.21 3.28
N MET A 65 5.88 15.01 4.29
CA MET A 65 6.35 14.87 5.66
C MET A 65 5.17 15.18 6.59
N CYS A 66 4.94 14.34 7.58
CA CYS A 66 3.91 14.57 8.58
C CYS A 66 4.27 15.81 9.44
N PRO A 67 3.28 16.45 10.10
CA PRO A 67 3.56 17.54 11.04
C PRO A 67 4.56 17.18 12.15
N SER A 68 4.63 15.89 12.53
CA SER A 68 5.59 15.32 13.48
C SER A 68 7.04 15.27 12.96
N GLY A 69 7.26 15.52 11.67
CA GLY A 69 8.55 15.41 11.00
C GLY A 69 8.86 14.00 10.46
N ALA A 70 7.91 13.06 10.53
CA ALA A 70 8.06 11.74 9.93
C ALA A 70 8.03 11.84 8.39
N PRO A 71 9.06 11.33 7.67
CA PRO A 71 9.06 11.35 6.20
C PRO A 71 8.12 10.30 5.59
N THR A 72 7.71 10.53 4.33
CA THR A 72 7.02 9.54 3.49
C THR A 72 7.72 8.18 3.52
N PRO A 73 6.98 7.05 3.53
CA PRO A 73 7.56 5.72 3.47
C PRO A 73 8.21 5.41 2.10
N ALA A 74 7.98 6.25 1.08
CA ALA A 74 8.67 6.17 -0.21
C ALA A 74 10.21 6.15 -0.07
N ILE A 75 10.77 6.81 0.95
CA ILE A 75 12.23 6.79 1.18
C ILE A 75 12.73 5.40 1.61
N LEU A 76 11.90 4.60 2.30
CA LEU A 76 12.22 3.21 2.67
C LEU A 76 12.24 2.34 1.42
N THR A 77 11.22 2.47 0.56
CA THR A 77 11.15 1.75 -0.72
C THR A 77 12.32 2.12 -1.63
N ARG A 78 12.68 3.41 -1.72
CA ARG A 78 13.86 3.86 -2.47
C ARG A 78 15.14 3.23 -1.93
N ALA A 79 15.36 3.24 -0.62
CA ALA A 79 16.55 2.65 -0.01
C ALA A 79 16.65 1.15 -0.35
N ALA A 80 15.53 0.42 -0.28
CA ALA A 80 15.47 -0.99 -0.68
C ALA A 80 15.86 -1.19 -2.15
N VAL A 81 15.24 -0.43 -3.07
CA VAL A 81 15.52 -0.52 -4.51
C VAL A 81 16.99 -0.21 -4.81
N LEU A 82 17.57 0.82 -4.19
CA LEU A 82 18.98 1.17 -4.39
C LEU A 82 19.95 0.11 -3.86
N LEU A 83 19.64 -0.53 -2.73
CA LEU A 83 20.50 -1.57 -2.14
C LEU A 83 20.42 -2.90 -2.90
N THR A 84 19.25 -3.22 -3.43
CA THR A 84 18.96 -4.52 -4.01
C THR A 84 19.11 -4.55 -5.54
N GLY A 85 18.95 -3.40 -6.20
CA GLY A 85 18.86 -3.34 -7.66
C GLY A 85 17.57 -3.97 -8.23
N ILE A 86 16.56 -4.24 -7.39
CA ILE A 86 15.27 -4.77 -7.84
C ILE A 86 14.61 -3.76 -8.79
N PRO A 87 14.22 -4.16 -10.01
CA PRO A 87 13.49 -3.28 -10.91
C PRO A 87 12.14 -2.89 -10.31
N CYS A 88 11.75 -1.63 -10.49
CA CYS A 88 10.48 -1.06 -10.03
C CYS A 88 9.60 -0.74 -11.24
N ILE A 89 8.32 -1.14 -11.21
CA ILE A 89 7.31 -0.73 -12.18
C ILE A 89 6.18 -0.02 -11.45
N TYR A 90 5.84 1.18 -11.89
CA TYR A 90 4.66 1.90 -11.40
C TYR A 90 3.45 1.57 -12.28
N VAL A 91 2.31 1.32 -11.63
CA VAL A 91 1.05 0.97 -12.31
C VAL A 91 -0.01 1.97 -11.90
N ASP A 92 -0.54 2.71 -12.87
CA ASP A 92 -1.65 3.62 -12.67
C ASP A 92 -2.97 2.86 -12.77
N ALA A 93 -3.65 2.73 -11.64
CA ALA A 93 -4.98 2.13 -11.57
C ALA A 93 -6.10 3.18 -11.58
N GLY A 94 -5.79 4.47 -11.49
CA GLY A 94 -6.77 5.55 -11.38
C GLY A 94 -6.21 6.78 -10.68
N LEU A 95 -5.29 7.50 -11.34
CA LEU A 95 -4.70 8.73 -10.83
C LEU A 95 -5.35 10.01 -11.37
N ASN A 96 -5.50 10.99 -10.47
CA ASN A 96 -5.82 12.39 -10.79
C ASN A 96 -4.62 13.11 -11.41
N VAL A 97 -3.42 12.88 -10.89
CA VAL A 97 -2.15 13.45 -11.38
C VAL A 97 -1.21 12.31 -11.75
N LYS A 98 -0.72 12.29 -13.00
CA LYS A 98 0.19 11.25 -13.49
C LYS A 98 1.63 11.54 -13.04
N PRO A 99 2.42 10.50 -12.66
CA PRO A 99 3.83 10.69 -12.30
C PRO A 99 4.67 11.07 -13.53
N LYS A 100 5.75 11.83 -13.29
CA LYS A 100 6.74 12.21 -14.31
C LYS A 100 7.87 11.18 -14.47
N VAL A 101 7.55 9.91 -14.24
CA VAL A 101 8.42 8.74 -14.44
C VAL A 101 7.66 7.67 -15.24
N PRO A 102 8.32 6.72 -15.91
CA PRO A 102 7.62 5.70 -16.69
C PRO A 102 6.63 4.88 -15.84
N PHE A 103 5.41 4.70 -16.33
CA PHE A 103 4.37 3.91 -15.67
C PHE A 103 3.54 3.12 -16.69
N VAL A 104 2.84 2.09 -16.20
CA VAL A 104 1.86 1.31 -16.97
C VAL A 104 0.46 1.81 -16.62
N ASP A 105 -0.32 2.16 -17.62
CA ASP A 105 -1.71 2.60 -17.45
C ASP A 105 -2.68 1.42 -17.60
N LEU A 106 -3.53 1.20 -16.59
CA LEU A 106 -4.60 0.18 -16.64
C LEU A 106 -5.92 0.71 -17.24
N ASN A 107 -5.94 1.97 -17.68
CA ASN A 107 -7.12 2.71 -18.14
C ASN A 107 -8.20 2.84 -17.06
N GLY A 108 -7.80 2.86 -15.79
CA GLY A 108 -8.70 3.09 -14.66
C GLY A 108 -8.99 4.58 -14.44
N SER A 109 -10.04 4.85 -13.68
CA SER A 109 -10.38 6.21 -13.23
C SER A 109 -10.21 6.32 -11.72
N PRO A 110 -9.91 7.53 -11.18
CA PRO A 110 -9.88 7.78 -9.75
C PRO A 110 -11.15 7.30 -9.05
N GLY A 111 -10.99 6.75 -7.84
CA GLY A 111 -12.12 6.34 -7.02
C GLY A 111 -12.93 7.55 -6.53
N GLY A 112 -14.24 7.39 -6.43
CA GLY A 112 -15.13 8.36 -5.83
C GLY A 112 -15.11 8.35 -4.30
N ASP A 113 -16.04 9.12 -3.72
CA ASP A 113 -16.30 9.16 -2.28
C ASP A 113 -17.16 7.95 -1.90
N ILE A 114 -16.64 7.08 -1.03
CA ILE A 114 -17.33 5.85 -0.63
C ILE A 114 -18.67 6.10 0.07
N ARG A 115 -18.91 7.29 0.63
CA ARG A 115 -20.21 7.65 1.23
C ARG A 115 -21.35 7.57 0.23
N THR A 116 -21.06 7.76 -1.06
CA THR A 116 -22.07 7.66 -2.13
C THR A 116 -22.51 6.21 -2.42
N GLY A 117 -21.77 5.21 -1.94
CA GLY A 117 -21.96 3.80 -2.30
C GLY A 117 -21.56 3.47 -3.75
N LYS A 118 -20.83 4.38 -4.42
CA LYS A 118 -20.39 4.30 -5.83
C LYS A 118 -18.93 4.76 -5.95
N ALA A 119 -18.02 3.97 -5.37
CA ALA A 119 -16.61 4.29 -5.27
C ALA A 119 -15.82 3.99 -6.56
N VAL A 120 -15.98 2.81 -7.16
CA VAL A 120 -15.19 2.41 -8.34
C VAL A 120 -16.13 2.07 -9.49
N VAL A 121 -16.04 2.81 -10.58
CA VAL A 121 -16.96 2.65 -11.72
C VAL A 121 -16.74 1.30 -12.42
N ASP A 122 -15.49 0.99 -12.78
CA ASP A 122 -15.14 -0.18 -13.58
C ASP A 122 -14.13 -1.09 -12.88
N ALA A 123 -14.51 -1.65 -11.71
CA ALA A 123 -13.65 -2.56 -10.96
C ALA A 123 -13.26 -3.81 -11.77
N ALA A 124 -14.19 -4.34 -12.58
CA ALA A 124 -13.97 -5.53 -13.39
C ALA A 124 -13.00 -5.27 -14.56
N GLY A 125 -13.12 -4.12 -15.24
CA GLY A 125 -12.19 -3.72 -16.29
C GLY A 125 -10.78 -3.50 -15.77
N ILE A 126 -10.63 -2.81 -14.62
CA ILE A 126 -9.33 -2.64 -13.96
C ILE A 126 -8.71 -3.99 -13.59
N TYR A 127 -9.52 -4.91 -13.04
CA TYR A 127 -9.08 -6.26 -12.71
C TYR A 127 -8.57 -7.01 -13.95
N GLU A 128 -9.31 -7.02 -15.07
CA GLU A 128 -8.90 -7.76 -16.27
C GLU A 128 -7.67 -7.11 -16.94
N SER A 129 -7.58 -5.78 -17.01
CA SER A 129 -6.38 -5.06 -17.48
C SER A 129 -5.14 -5.45 -16.68
N ALA A 130 -5.26 -5.44 -15.34
CA ALA A 130 -4.18 -5.82 -14.44
C ALA A 130 -3.80 -7.30 -14.58
N ARG A 131 -4.79 -8.17 -14.78
CA ARG A 131 -4.57 -9.60 -15.02
C ARG A 131 -3.84 -9.88 -16.33
N MET A 132 -4.20 -9.19 -17.41
CA MET A 132 -3.49 -9.28 -18.68
C MET A 132 -2.04 -8.81 -18.57
N PHE A 133 -1.81 -7.71 -17.85
CA PHE A 133 -0.48 -7.22 -17.55
C PHE A 133 0.31 -8.24 -16.71
N GLY A 134 -0.29 -8.77 -15.64
CA GLY A 134 0.29 -9.82 -14.78
C GLY A 134 0.73 -11.06 -15.57
N LYS A 135 -0.07 -11.55 -16.53
CA LYS A 135 0.30 -12.69 -17.39
C LYS A 135 1.57 -12.47 -18.20
N SER A 136 1.85 -11.21 -18.56
CA SER A 136 3.07 -10.85 -19.30
C SER A 136 4.27 -10.77 -18.35
N ILE A 137 4.07 -10.14 -17.20
CA ILE A 137 5.11 -9.94 -16.18
C ILE A 137 5.54 -11.25 -15.51
N GLY A 138 4.60 -12.15 -15.24
CA GLY A 138 4.89 -13.46 -14.61
C GLY A 138 5.82 -14.36 -15.43
N LYS A 139 6.06 -14.05 -16.72
CA LYS A 139 7.04 -14.74 -17.56
C LYS A 139 8.47 -14.22 -17.38
N LEU A 140 8.62 -13.04 -16.77
CA LEU A 140 9.90 -12.31 -16.66
C LEU A 140 10.48 -12.37 -15.24
N SER A 141 9.66 -12.69 -14.24
CA SER A 141 10.02 -12.68 -12.83
C SER A 141 9.54 -13.97 -12.15
N ASP A 142 10.29 -14.45 -11.17
CA ASP A 142 9.93 -15.61 -10.33
C ASP A 142 9.26 -15.21 -9.02
N CYS A 143 9.26 -13.91 -8.71
CA CYS A 143 8.68 -13.33 -7.51
C CYS A 143 8.28 -11.87 -7.75
N VAL A 144 7.03 -11.53 -7.48
CA VAL A 144 6.58 -10.14 -7.59
C VAL A 144 6.14 -9.61 -6.23
N ILE A 145 6.65 -8.44 -5.86
CA ILE A 145 6.28 -7.70 -4.67
C ILE A 145 5.37 -6.56 -5.13
N ILE A 146 4.14 -6.51 -4.63
CA ILE A 146 3.12 -5.55 -5.08
C ILE A 146 2.83 -4.57 -3.94
N GLY A 147 3.35 -3.35 -4.04
CA GLY A 147 3.05 -2.22 -3.17
C GLY A 147 1.88 -1.37 -3.66
N GLU A 148 1.46 -0.44 -2.81
CA GLU A 148 0.45 0.56 -3.14
C GLU A 148 0.80 1.95 -2.62
N SER A 149 0.27 2.97 -3.28
CA SER A 149 0.22 4.33 -2.75
C SER A 149 -1.16 4.94 -3.02
N VAL A 150 -2.06 4.83 -2.03
CA VAL A 150 -3.43 5.33 -2.10
C VAL A 150 -3.80 6.12 -0.85
N PRO A 151 -3.78 7.46 -0.90
CA PRO A 151 -4.38 8.29 0.14
C PRO A 151 -5.85 7.89 0.40
N GLY A 152 -6.25 7.75 1.66
CA GLY A 152 -7.59 7.26 2.02
C GLY A 152 -7.79 5.73 1.92
N GLY A 153 -6.79 4.98 1.44
CA GLY A 153 -6.88 3.53 1.19
C GLY A 153 -7.21 2.69 2.43
N THR A 154 -6.88 3.16 3.64
CA THR A 154 -7.26 2.44 4.87
C THR A 154 -8.77 2.44 5.11
N THR A 155 -9.48 3.51 4.72
CA THR A 155 -10.93 3.63 4.91
C THR A 155 -11.68 2.80 3.86
N THR A 156 -11.24 2.84 2.60
CA THR A 156 -11.80 1.98 1.55
C THR A 156 -11.58 0.50 1.89
N ALA A 157 -10.41 0.15 2.44
CA ALA A 157 -10.12 -1.21 2.89
C ALA A 157 -11.05 -1.69 3.99
N LEU A 158 -11.36 -0.83 4.96
CA LEU A 158 -12.36 -1.12 5.99
C LEU A 158 -13.74 -1.42 5.37
N GLY A 159 -14.18 -0.59 4.43
CA GLY A 159 -15.47 -0.74 3.77
C GLY A 159 -15.59 -2.04 2.98
N VAL A 160 -14.58 -2.37 2.17
CA VAL A 160 -14.57 -3.62 1.39
C VAL A 160 -14.51 -4.85 2.29
N MET A 161 -13.67 -4.85 3.33
CA MET A 161 -13.63 -5.97 4.30
C MET A 161 -14.98 -6.19 4.97
N ARG A 162 -15.67 -5.12 5.42
CA ARG A 162 -17.01 -5.21 6.03
C ARG A 162 -18.06 -5.75 5.06
N ALA A 163 -18.07 -5.25 3.83
CA ALA A 163 -18.98 -5.75 2.79
C ALA A 163 -18.76 -7.26 2.50
N LEU A 164 -17.51 -7.74 2.63
CA LEU A 164 -17.13 -9.14 2.48
C LEU A 164 -17.24 -9.98 3.76
N GLY A 165 -17.72 -9.40 4.88
CA GLY A 165 -18.01 -10.15 6.11
C GLY A 165 -16.81 -10.28 7.07
N TYR A 166 -15.81 -9.42 6.92
CA TYR A 166 -14.65 -9.34 7.79
C TYR A 166 -14.68 -8.09 8.65
N ASP A 167 -14.65 -8.27 9.98
CA ASP A 167 -14.54 -7.18 10.94
C ASP A 167 -13.09 -6.70 11.06
N GLY A 168 -12.63 -6.02 10.00
CA GLY A 168 -11.30 -5.42 9.96
C GLY A 168 -11.21 -4.19 10.85
N ARG A 169 -10.11 -4.07 11.60
CA ARG A 169 -9.68 -2.84 12.26
C ARG A 169 -8.47 -2.33 11.51
N VAL A 170 -8.64 -1.18 10.86
CA VAL A 170 -7.64 -0.63 9.94
C VAL A 170 -6.67 0.27 10.67
N SER A 171 -5.39 0.23 10.28
CA SER A 171 -4.39 1.15 10.83
C SER A 171 -4.60 2.56 10.26
N SER A 172 -3.75 3.51 10.67
CA SER A 172 -3.78 4.90 10.23
C SER A 172 -2.37 5.44 10.09
N SER A 173 -2.22 6.36 9.13
CA SER A 173 -1.03 7.20 8.96
C SER A 173 -0.87 8.23 10.09
N PHE A 174 -1.92 8.46 10.89
CA PHE A 174 -1.86 9.27 12.12
C PHE A 174 -1.45 8.42 13.33
N PRO A 175 -0.77 9.02 14.34
CA PRO A 175 -0.50 8.37 15.63
C PRO A 175 -1.79 7.91 16.31
N ASP A 176 -2.77 8.81 16.41
CA ASP A 176 -4.12 8.50 16.91
C ASP A 176 -5.03 8.11 15.76
N ASN A 177 -5.51 6.87 15.76
CA ASN A 177 -6.35 6.34 14.69
C ASN A 177 -7.78 6.90 14.78
N PRO A 178 -8.31 7.61 13.76
CA PRO A 178 -9.65 8.19 13.78
C PRO A 178 -10.75 7.15 13.48
N VAL A 179 -10.79 6.07 14.27
CA VAL A 179 -11.66 4.90 14.05
C VAL A 179 -13.13 5.32 13.90
N GLY A 180 -13.63 6.20 14.77
CA GLY A 180 -15.02 6.65 14.73
C GLY A 180 -15.42 7.38 13.44
N ILE A 181 -14.50 8.16 12.84
CA ILE A 181 -14.77 8.85 11.56
C ILE A 181 -14.82 7.83 10.42
N LYS A 182 -13.86 6.91 10.37
CA LYS A 182 -13.80 5.85 9.35
C LYS A 182 -15.06 4.97 9.40
N ASP A 183 -15.50 4.62 10.60
CA ASP A 183 -16.72 3.83 10.81
C ASP A 183 -17.96 4.55 10.30
N ALA A 184 -18.13 5.83 10.63
CA ALA A 184 -19.26 6.63 10.16
C ALA A 184 -19.30 6.70 8.64
N VAL A 185 -18.16 6.97 7.99
CA VAL A 185 -18.05 7.09 6.54
C VAL A 185 -18.34 5.76 5.83
N VAL A 186 -17.82 4.64 6.35
CA VAL A 186 -18.11 3.32 5.80
C VAL A 186 -19.58 2.95 5.98
N ASN A 187 -20.16 3.20 7.16
CA ASN A 187 -21.56 2.90 7.43
C ASN A 187 -22.51 3.73 6.55
N GLU A 188 -22.19 5.00 6.30
CA GLU A 188 -22.92 5.85 5.35
C GLU A 188 -22.87 5.26 3.93
N GLY A 189 -21.68 4.88 3.47
CA GLY A 189 -21.49 4.23 2.17
C GLY A 189 -22.26 2.92 2.03
N MET A 190 -22.22 2.07 3.05
CA MET A 190 -22.97 0.80 3.09
C MET A 190 -24.49 1.05 3.02
N ASN A 191 -25.00 2.01 3.79
CA ASN A 191 -26.42 2.37 3.78
C ASN A 191 -26.85 2.88 2.39
N ASN A 192 -26.07 3.78 1.78
CA ASN A 192 -26.38 4.34 0.46
C ASN A 192 -26.24 3.30 -0.67
N ALA A 193 -25.38 2.31 -0.51
CA ALA A 193 -25.27 1.16 -1.42
C ALA A 193 -26.36 0.10 -1.18
N GLY A 194 -27.12 0.17 -0.09
CA GLY A 194 -28.12 -0.82 0.29
C GLY A 194 -27.52 -2.17 0.68
N ILE A 195 -26.32 -2.17 1.27
CA ILE A 195 -25.58 -3.37 1.66
C ILE A 195 -25.39 -3.45 3.17
N SER A 196 -25.22 -4.65 3.69
CA SER A 196 -24.95 -4.90 5.10
C SER A 196 -23.65 -5.69 5.26
N PHE A 197 -23.21 -5.87 6.50
CA PHE A 197 -22.01 -6.63 6.79
C PHE A 197 -22.10 -8.05 6.19
N GLY A 198 -21.12 -8.41 5.35
CA GLY A 198 -21.07 -9.72 4.70
C GLY A 198 -22.07 -9.93 3.57
N SER A 199 -22.93 -8.96 3.23
CA SER A 199 -23.94 -9.17 2.18
C SER A 199 -23.35 -9.35 0.78
N LEU A 200 -22.05 -9.06 0.59
CA LEU A 200 -21.32 -9.21 -0.66
C LEU A 200 -20.18 -10.23 -0.55
N GLU A 201 -20.22 -11.17 0.39
CA GLU A 201 -19.18 -12.20 0.58
C GLU A 201 -18.78 -12.96 -0.70
N ASN A 202 -19.70 -13.12 -1.66
CA ASN A 202 -19.52 -13.81 -2.94
C ASN A 202 -19.43 -12.85 -4.14
N ASP A 203 -19.41 -11.53 -3.92
CA ASP A 203 -19.33 -10.51 -4.97
C ASP A 203 -18.28 -9.43 -4.61
N PRO A 204 -16.98 -9.79 -4.62
CA PRO A 204 -15.92 -8.87 -4.23
C PRO A 204 -15.76 -7.68 -5.18
N MET A 205 -16.09 -7.83 -6.47
CA MET A 205 -16.05 -6.70 -7.40
C MET A 205 -17.14 -5.69 -7.07
N ARG A 206 -18.35 -6.13 -6.71
CA ARG A 206 -19.40 -5.22 -6.23
C ARG A 206 -19.00 -4.53 -4.92
N ALA A 207 -18.33 -5.23 -4.01
CA ALA A 207 -17.83 -4.62 -2.77
C ALA A 207 -16.85 -3.47 -3.07
N VAL A 208 -15.92 -3.68 -4.00
CA VAL A 208 -15.01 -2.64 -4.49
C VAL A 208 -15.75 -1.50 -5.17
N GLN A 209 -16.72 -1.79 -6.04
CA GLN A 209 -17.53 -0.76 -6.70
C GLN A 209 -18.27 0.13 -5.69
N CYS A 210 -18.69 -0.41 -4.56
CA CYS A 210 -19.39 0.34 -3.53
C CYS A 210 -18.47 1.13 -2.60
N LEU A 211 -17.39 0.51 -2.13
CA LEU A 211 -16.61 1.00 -0.98
C LEU A 211 -15.08 0.94 -1.17
N GLY A 212 -14.60 0.46 -2.31
CA GLY A 212 -13.17 0.26 -2.55
C GLY A 212 -12.49 1.46 -3.17
N ASP A 213 -11.28 1.20 -3.68
CA ASP A 213 -10.54 2.11 -4.54
C ASP A 213 -9.98 1.33 -5.75
N PRO A 214 -9.50 2.01 -6.80
CA PRO A 214 -9.02 1.36 -8.01
C PRO A 214 -7.79 0.44 -7.81
N MET A 215 -7.02 0.59 -6.74
CA MET A 215 -5.84 -0.24 -6.49
C MET A 215 -6.23 -1.67 -6.12
N MET A 216 -7.32 -1.86 -5.37
CA MET A 216 -7.75 -3.19 -4.93
C MET A 216 -8.04 -4.19 -6.07
N PRO A 217 -8.87 -3.85 -7.09
CA PRO A 217 -9.10 -4.75 -8.22
C PRO A 217 -7.83 -4.91 -9.06
N ALA A 218 -6.99 -3.88 -9.17
CA ALA A 218 -5.71 -3.98 -9.87
C ALA A 218 -4.76 -4.98 -9.19
N ALA A 219 -4.62 -4.93 -7.87
CA ALA A 219 -3.78 -5.85 -7.10
C ALA A 219 -4.28 -7.29 -7.22
N ALA A 220 -5.59 -7.52 -7.09
CA ALA A 220 -6.20 -8.84 -7.25
C ALA A 220 -6.03 -9.38 -8.69
N GLY A 221 -6.19 -8.51 -9.70
CA GLY A 221 -5.98 -8.85 -11.11
C GLY A 221 -4.54 -9.24 -11.40
N LEU A 222 -3.58 -8.44 -10.93
CA LEU A 222 -2.15 -8.76 -11.00
C LEU A 222 -1.85 -10.13 -10.41
N VAL A 223 -2.31 -10.40 -9.18
CA VAL A 223 -2.12 -11.70 -8.51
C VAL A 223 -2.67 -12.86 -9.35
N ASP A 224 -3.87 -12.72 -9.93
CA ASP A 224 -4.42 -13.78 -10.79
C ASP A 224 -3.58 -13.97 -12.07
N GLY A 225 -3.12 -12.88 -12.67
CA GLY A 225 -2.35 -12.91 -13.91
C GLY A 225 -0.94 -13.46 -13.76
N LEU A 226 -0.26 -13.12 -12.66
CA LEU A 226 1.17 -13.37 -12.44
C LEU A 226 1.52 -14.86 -12.41
N GLY A 227 0.75 -15.67 -11.69
CA GLY A 227 1.00 -17.11 -11.58
C GLY A 227 2.33 -17.50 -10.90
N VAL A 228 3.05 -16.54 -10.32
CA VAL A 228 4.30 -16.73 -9.57
C VAL A 228 4.10 -16.33 -8.11
N LYS A 229 5.11 -16.63 -7.26
CA LYS A 229 5.05 -16.27 -5.85
C LYS A 229 4.90 -14.75 -5.71
N THR A 230 3.90 -14.32 -4.96
CA THR A 230 3.55 -12.91 -4.83
C THR A 230 3.57 -12.47 -3.38
N VAL A 231 4.15 -11.30 -3.12
CA VAL A 231 4.16 -10.66 -1.81
C VAL A 231 3.37 -9.36 -1.93
N LEU A 232 2.20 -9.29 -1.31
CA LEU A 232 1.48 -8.03 -1.17
C LEU A 232 2.22 -7.18 -0.13
N ALA A 233 2.70 -6.01 -0.54
CA ALA A 233 3.52 -5.12 0.25
C ALA A 233 2.66 -3.97 0.79
N GLY A 234 2.18 -4.13 2.02
CA GLY A 234 1.35 -3.11 2.64
C GLY A 234 0.63 -3.62 3.87
N GLY A 235 -0.08 -2.71 4.53
CA GLY A 235 -0.82 -3.00 5.75
C GLY A 235 -2.24 -3.48 5.48
N THR A 236 -3.19 -2.86 6.17
CA THR A 236 -4.61 -3.24 6.15
C THR A 236 -5.27 -3.11 4.77
N GLN A 237 -4.72 -2.28 3.89
CA GLN A 237 -5.09 -2.19 2.48
C GLN A 237 -4.89 -3.53 1.76
N MET A 238 -3.70 -4.14 1.93
CA MET A 238 -3.39 -5.43 1.32
C MET A 238 -4.14 -6.58 1.99
N VAL A 239 -4.53 -6.46 3.26
CA VAL A 239 -5.46 -7.40 3.90
C VAL A 239 -6.84 -7.39 3.22
N SER A 240 -7.34 -6.22 2.82
CA SER A 240 -8.56 -6.12 2.00
C SER A 240 -8.39 -6.83 0.64
N VAL A 241 -7.24 -6.65 -0.02
CA VAL A 241 -6.91 -7.37 -1.27
C VAL A 241 -6.89 -8.90 -1.04
N LEU A 242 -6.34 -9.38 0.07
CA LEU A 242 -6.39 -10.81 0.44
C LEU A 242 -7.83 -11.31 0.60
N SER A 243 -8.73 -10.50 1.17
CA SER A 243 -10.15 -10.84 1.29
C SER A 243 -10.84 -10.96 -0.08
N ILE A 244 -10.49 -10.09 -1.04
CA ILE A 244 -10.93 -10.16 -2.44
C ILE A 244 -10.38 -11.43 -3.11
N ILE A 245 -9.09 -11.70 -2.99
CA ILE A 245 -8.44 -12.90 -3.55
C ILE A 245 -9.12 -14.18 -3.04
N LYS A 246 -9.46 -14.22 -1.74
CA LYS A 246 -10.16 -15.34 -1.12
C LYS A 246 -11.59 -15.48 -1.64
N ALA A 247 -12.35 -14.39 -1.72
CA ALA A 247 -13.73 -14.38 -2.25
C ALA A 247 -13.80 -14.78 -3.73
N LEU A 248 -12.77 -14.43 -4.52
CA LEU A 248 -12.61 -14.88 -5.91
C LEU A 248 -12.18 -16.35 -6.04
N GLY A 249 -11.83 -17.03 -4.94
CA GLY A 249 -11.39 -18.42 -4.95
C GLY A 249 -10.04 -18.66 -5.63
N LEU A 250 -9.18 -17.63 -5.70
CA LEU A 250 -7.89 -17.71 -6.39
C LEU A 250 -6.92 -18.63 -5.64
N LYS A 251 -6.40 -19.64 -6.34
CA LYS A 251 -5.39 -20.56 -5.82
C LYS A 251 -3.99 -20.12 -6.26
N ARG A 252 -3.44 -19.12 -5.59
CA ARG A 252 -2.12 -18.52 -5.88
C ARG A 252 -1.21 -18.57 -4.65
N ASP A 253 0.10 -18.61 -4.86
CA ASP A 253 1.10 -18.53 -3.77
C ASP A 253 1.29 -17.06 -3.37
N VAL A 254 0.46 -16.61 -2.43
CA VAL A 254 0.39 -15.22 -1.99
C VAL A 254 0.72 -15.14 -0.51
N SER A 255 1.54 -14.15 -0.18
CA SER A 255 1.82 -13.74 1.20
C SER A 255 1.70 -12.22 1.30
N ILE A 256 1.75 -11.71 2.52
CA ILE A 256 1.75 -10.27 2.79
C ILE A 256 2.99 -9.91 3.61
N ALA A 257 3.61 -8.79 3.27
CA ALA A 257 4.72 -8.23 4.03
C ALA A 257 4.41 -6.77 4.36
N THR A 258 4.58 -6.42 5.64
CA THR A 258 4.39 -5.06 6.13
C THR A 258 5.52 -4.67 7.08
N THR A 259 5.46 -3.47 7.65
CA THR A 259 6.39 -3.03 8.69
C THR A 259 5.96 -3.55 10.08
N ARG A 260 6.91 -3.66 11.01
CA ARG A 260 6.58 -3.93 12.42
C ARG A 260 5.55 -2.93 12.99
N TYR A 261 5.59 -1.69 12.49
CA TYR A 261 4.75 -0.59 12.96
C TYR A 261 3.28 -0.78 12.63
N VAL A 262 2.95 -1.59 11.62
CA VAL A 262 1.58 -2.05 11.33
C VAL A 262 1.29 -3.37 12.00
N ALA A 263 2.23 -4.33 11.92
CA ALA A 263 2.02 -5.69 12.43
C ALA A 263 1.81 -5.73 13.95
N ASP A 264 2.39 -4.77 14.67
CA ASP A 264 2.33 -4.66 16.13
C ASP A 264 1.44 -3.47 16.59
N ASP A 265 0.71 -2.82 15.68
CA ASP A 265 -0.22 -1.72 16.01
C ASP A 265 -1.43 -2.27 16.79
N PRO A 266 -1.61 -1.93 18.08
CA PRO A 266 -2.71 -2.47 18.89
C PRO A 266 -4.09 -1.98 18.46
N THR A 267 -4.16 -0.93 17.63
CA THR A 267 -5.41 -0.39 17.10
C THR A 267 -5.86 -1.09 15.81
N ALA A 268 -4.99 -1.88 15.20
CA ALA A 268 -5.27 -2.68 14.01
C ALA A 268 -5.25 -4.18 14.36
N ASN A 269 -5.98 -4.99 13.59
CA ASN A 269 -5.99 -6.44 13.76
C ASN A 269 -5.30 -7.16 12.60
N PHE A 270 -4.17 -6.64 12.13
CA PHE A 270 -3.44 -7.12 10.95
C PHE A 270 -3.16 -8.64 11.02
N ARG A 271 -2.46 -9.11 12.06
CA ARG A 271 -2.08 -10.52 12.21
C ARG A 271 -3.29 -11.44 12.35
N GLU A 272 -4.26 -11.04 13.17
CA GLU A 272 -5.53 -11.76 13.35
C GLU A 272 -6.26 -11.94 12.02
N MET A 273 -6.33 -10.87 11.21
CA MET A 273 -7.05 -10.91 9.94
C MET A 273 -6.31 -11.73 8.89
N THR A 274 -4.98 -11.65 8.81
CA THR A 274 -4.20 -12.49 7.90
C THR A 274 -4.33 -13.96 8.25
N ASP A 275 -4.34 -14.31 9.53
CA ASP A 275 -4.55 -15.68 10.01
C ASP A 275 -5.97 -16.17 9.69
N LYS A 276 -6.98 -15.34 9.94
CA LYS A 276 -8.39 -15.64 9.60
C LYS A 276 -8.59 -15.85 8.09
N LEU A 277 -7.89 -15.07 7.27
CA LEU A 277 -7.91 -15.22 5.82
C LEU A 277 -7.10 -16.43 5.35
N GLY A 278 -6.13 -16.89 6.15
CA GLY A 278 -5.30 -18.07 5.88
C GLY A 278 -4.06 -17.77 5.03
N PHE A 279 -3.53 -16.55 5.12
CA PHE A 279 -2.33 -16.13 4.38
C PHE A 279 -1.15 -15.90 5.33
N ARG A 280 0.05 -16.23 4.86
CA ARG A 280 1.29 -15.95 5.61
C ARG A 280 1.56 -14.45 5.62
N ALA A 281 1.87 -13.92 6.80
CA ALA A 281 2.21 -12.52 7.01
C ALA A 281 3.62 -12.37 7.56
N TYR A 282 4.35 -11.37 7.07
CA TYR A 282 5.70 -11.02 7.49
C TYR A 282 5.76 -9.55 7.93
N ALA A 283 6.59 -9.27 8.93
CA ALA A 283 6.81 -7.94 9.47
C ALA A 283 8.31 -7.61 9.44
N ALA A 284 8.69 -6.55 8.74
CA ALA A 284 10.07 -6.07 8.69
C ALA A 284 10.30 -4.93 9.70
N ASP A 285 11.43 -4.99 10.42
CA ASP A 285 11.84 -3.98 11.41
C ASP A 285 13.12 -3.26 10.94
N PRO A 286 13.05 -2.00 10.45
CA PRO A 286 14.23 -1.26 10.04
C PRO A 286 15.10 -0.76 11.22
N GLY A 287 14.66 -0.94 12.46
CA GLY A 287 15.40 -0.58 13.66
C GLY A 287 15.56 0.92 13.85
N PHE A 288 14.52 1.72 13.56
CA PHE A 288 14.60 3.19 13.62
C PHE A 288 14.79 3.74 15.04
N GLY A 289 14.52 2.97 16.10
CA GLY A 289 14.84 3.35 17.47
C GLY A 289 16.29 3.84 17.67
N THR A 290 17.24 3.30 16.91
CA THR A 290 18.66 3.69 16.96
C THR A 290 19.09 4.63 15.83
N SER A 291 18.16 5.17 15.03
CA SER A 291 18.50 6.06 13.91
C SER A 291 19.13 7.37 14.38
N ARG A 292 19.97 7.99 13.54
CA ARG A 292 20.45 9.38 13.77
C ARG A 292 19.41 10.45 13.37
N VAL A 293 18.47 10.10 12.49
CA VAL A 293 17.44 11.02 11.98
C VAL A 293 16.22 11.00 12.90
N LYS A 294 15.91 12.17 13.50
CA LYS A 294 14.77 12.30 14.42
C LYS A 294 13.43 11.96 13.77
N GLY A 295 13.24 12.33 12.50
CA GLY A 295 12.01 12.02 11.76
C GLY A 295 11.76 10.52 11.60
N LEU A 296 12.80 9.71 11.39
CA LEU A 296 12.67 8.25 11.32
C LEU A 296 12.25 7.64 12.65
N LYS A 297 12.71 8.19 13.78
CA LYS A 297 12.29 7.76 15.12
C LYS A 297 10.79 7.96 15.39
N MET A 298 10.11 8.80 14.61
CA MET A 298 8.67 9.02 14.78
C MET A 298 7.85 7.79 14.37
N TYR A 299 8.38 6.93 13.50
CA TYR A 299 7.73 5.64 13.17
C TYR A 299 7.57 4.75 14.41
N GLU A 300 8.52 4.79 15.35
CA GLU A 300 8.44 4.08 16.64
C GLU A 300 7.30 4.59 17.53
N LYS A 301 6.78 5.79 17.24
CA LYS A 301 5.64 6.41 17.94
C LYS A 301 4.32 6.25 17.19
N GLY A 302 4.31 5.50 16.08
CA GLY A 302 3.11 5.26 15.28
C GLY A 302 2.82 6.31 14.20
N ASP A 303 3.75 7.22 13.90
CA ASP A 303 3.61 8.07 12.71
C ASP A 303 3.87 7.27 11.43
N VAL A 304 3.05 7.51 10.40
CA VAL A 304 3.15 6.92 9.04
C VAL A 304 2.95 5.41 8.98
N LYS A 305 3.80 4.64 9.67
CA LYS A 305 3.87 3.18 9.78
C LYS A 305 4.22 2.45 8.49
N GLU A 306 3.53 2.71 7.39
CA GLU A 306 3.60 1.96 6.13
C GLU A 306 3.17 2.82 4.93
N GLY A 307 3.51 2.36 3.73
CA GLY A 307 3.03 2.89 2.45
C GLY A 307 4.05 2.70 1.34
N VAL A 308 3.63 2.85 0.08
CA VAL A 308 4.51 2.74 -1.09
C VAL A 308 5.24 1.39 -1.14
N GLY A 309 4.61 0.35 -0.57
CA GLY A 309 5.17 -1.00 -0.40
C GLY A 309 6.45 -1.09 0.43
N ALA A 310 6.72 -0.14 1.34
CA ALA A 310 7.93 -0.10 2.15
C ALA A 310 8.17 -1.41 2.93
N GLY A 311 7.14 -1.97 3.57
CA GLY A 311 7.22 -3.26 4.25
C GLY A 311 7.72 -4.42 3.37
N GLY A 312 7.16 -4.55 2.16
CA GLY A 312 7.58 -5.58 1.21
C GLY A 312 8.93 -5.29 0.56
N ALA A 313 9.29 -4.02 0.36
CA ALA A 313 10.61 -3.65 -0.15
C ALA A 313 11.70 -3.95 0.89
N MET A 314 11.43 -3.68 2.17
CA MET A 314 12.28 -4.09 3.30
C MET A 314 12.44 -5.60 3.40
N PHE A 315 11.32 -6.33 3.28
CA PHE A 315 11.31 -7.79 3.20
C PHE A 315 12.25 -8.28 2.09
N ALA A 316 12.14 -7.72 0.89
CA ALA A 316 12.98 -8.10 -0.25
C ALA A 316 14.47 -7.82 0.01
N ALA A 317 14.81 -6.67 0.58
CA ALA A 317 16.18 -6.34 0.97
C ALA A 317 16.75 -7.36 1.97
N ALA A 318 15.97 -7.73 3.00
CA ALA A 318 16.37 -8.76 3.94
C ALA A 318 16.60 -10.12 3.25
N MET A 319 15.78 -10.48 2.25
CA MET A 319 15.92 -11.73 1.48
C MET A 319 17.16 -11.74 0.60
N MET A 320 17.58 -10.57 0.12
CA MET A 320 18.80 -10.41 -0.67
C MET A 320 20.07 -10.28 0.19
N GLY A 321 19.96 -10.54 1.50
CA GLY A 321 21.11 -10.58 2.41
C GLY A 321 21.51 -9.22 2.99
N ILE A 322 20.74 -8.16 2.74
CA ILE A 322 21.02 -6.84 3.32
C ILE A 322 20.74 -6.87 4.83
N SER A 323 21.72 -6.45 5.64
CA SER A 323 21.54 -6.37 7.08
C SER A 323 20.63 -5.21 7.50
N GLN A 324 20.02 -5.32 8.69
CA GLN A 324 19.17 -4.27 9.25
C GLN A 324 19.91 -2.92 9.36
N LYS A 325 21.19 -2.99 9.73
CA LYS A 325 22.05 -1.81 9.88
C LYS A 325 22.28 -1.13 8.52
N GLU A 326 22.68 -1.90 7.51
CA GLU A 326 22.91 -1.37 6.15
C GLU A 326 21.64 -0.74 5.58
N PHE A 327 20.50 -1.39 5.77
CA PHE A 327 19.20 -0.85 5.34
C PHE A 327 18.91 0.50 6.02
N ARG A 328 19.00 0.55 7.36
CA ARG A 328 18.76 1.78 8.12
C ARG A 328 19.68 2.92 7.70
N GLU A 329 20.98 2.65 7.57
CA GLU A 329 21.97 3.65 7.16
C GLU A 329 21.67 4.18 5.75
N LYS A 330 21.19 3.33 4.84
CA LYS A 330 20.76 3.79 3.51
C LYS A 330 19.51 4.66 3.58
N VAL A 331 18.53 4.33 4.42
CA VAL A 331 17.35 5.19 4.60
C VAL A 331 17.76 6.57 5.13
N GLU A 332 18.73 6.63 6.05
CA GLU A 332 19.28 7.89 6.56
C GLU A 332 19.96 8.71 5.45
N GLU A 333 20.75 8.07 4.59
CA GLU A 333 21.38 8.72 3.41
C GLU A 333 20.33 9.24 2.43
N VAL A 334 19.31 8.43 2.10
CA VAL A 334 18.20 8.84 1.23
C VAL A 334 17.49 10.05 1.85
N TYR A 335 17.18 10.00 3.15
CA TYR A 335 16.57 11.12 3.86
C TYR A 335 17.41 12.41 3.73
N GLU A 336 18.71 12.34 4.00
CA GLU A 336 19.63 13.49 3.89
C GLU A 336 19.63 14.07 2.46
N SER A 337 19.73 13.21 1.45
CA SER A 337 19.73 13.64 0.04
C SER A 337 18.41 14.26 -0.40
N THR A 338 17.28 13.75 0.08
CA THR A 338 15.94 14.17 -0.34
C THR A 338 15.47 15.43 0.38
N PHE A 339 15.82 15.60 1.66
CA PHE A 339 15.29 16.66 2.52
C PHE A 339 16.30 17.73 2.92
N LEU A 340 17.61 17.46 2.93
CA LEU A 340 18.62 18.40 3.42
C LEU A 340 19.49 19.02 2.32
N ASN A 341 19.77 18.28 1.24
CA ASN A 341 20.71 18.71 0.20
C ASN A 341 20.10 19.56 -0.95
N LYS A 342 18.89 20.13 -0.78
CA LYS A 342 18.25 20.94 -1.83
C LYS A 342 18.82 22.36 -2.02
N ASN A 343 19.95 22.68 -1.38
CA ASN A 343 20.64 23.98 -1.46
C ASN A 343 22.14 23.87 -1.84
N ALA A 344 22.55 22.81 -2.54
CA ALA A 344 23.89 22.69 -3.12
C ALA A 344 23.87 22.95 -4.62
#